data_AF-A0A2A2AB17-F1
#
_entry.id   AF-A0A2A2AB17-F1
#
_cell.length_a   1.000
_cell.length_b   1.000
_cell.length_c   1.000
_cell.angle_alpha   90.00
_cell.angle_beta   90.00
_cell.angle_gamma   90.00
#
_symmetry.space_group_name_H-M   'P 1'
#
loop_
_entity.id
_entity.type
_entity.pdbx_description
1 polymer ?
#
loop_
_entity_poly.entity_id
_entity_poly.type
_entity_poly.pdbx_seq_one_letter_code
_entity_poly.pdbx_strand_id
1 'polypeptide(L)'
;MWSTAPVWQADIHNGSLTSSQTRYHYITTDHLGTPILVTDKSGNKTWRSYSEAFGNTATESTAGTQINLRFPGQYWNKETGLHQNYFRYYSLARGRYIQSDPLGIFGGLNTYEYASSDPLGYIDPTGEVPIAPIVWSYFRCVARCTASSSIMDTLTGEVDCWPNALTDNAQNCALSCANPLNWLGNNFNKSIPLNRPKAKAQLLQRKEIEKRLE
;
A
#
# COMPACT_ATOMS: atom_id res chain seq x y z
N MET A 1 -11.52 0.97 -2.37
CA MET A 1 -10.27 0.38 -2.89
C MET A 1 -9.13 1.25 -2.40
N TRP A 2 -8.17 0.67 -1.68
CA TRP A 2 -7.11 1.41 -1.03
C TRP A 2 -5.82 0.68 -1.35
N SER A 3 -4.99 1.28 -2.20
CA SER A 3 -3.65 0.81 -2.54
C SER A 3 -2.65 1.90 -2.19
N THR A 4 -1.42 1.49 -1.87
CA THR A 4 -0.26 2.40 -1.77
C THR A 4 0.35 2.74 -3.13
N ALA A 5 -0.27 2.26 -4.23
CA ALA A 5 0.08 2.65 -5.58
C ALA A 5 -0.10 4.18 -5.79
N PRO A 6 0.63 4.80 -6.73
CA PRO A 6 0.50 6.23 -7.02
C PRO A 6 -0.92 6.57 -7.46
N VAL A 7 -1.59 7.47 -6.74
CA VAL A 7 -2.98 7.90 -7.05
C VAL A 7 -3.01 9.10 -8.00
N TRP A 8 -2.01 9.97 -7.93
CA TRP A 8 -1.88 11.15 -8.79
C TRP A 8 -0.43 11.64 -8.88
N GLN A 9 -0.16 12.41 -9.93
CA GLN A 9 1.05 13.22 -10.15
C GLN A 9 0.61 14.65 -10.49
N ALA A 10 1.44 15.67 -10.21
CA ALA A 10 1.18 17.04 -10.65
C ALA A 10 2.43 17.72 -11.20
N ASP A 11 2.27 18.49 -12.26
CA ASP A 11 3.31 19.34 -12.82
C ASP A 11 3.17 20.73 -12.17
N ILE A 12 3.97 20.96 -11.12
CA ILE A 12 3.78 22.09 -10.19
C ILE A 12 4.31 23.40 -10.78
N HIS A 13 3.42 24.37 -10.99
CA HIS A 13 3.82 25.71 -11.43
C HIS A 13 4.30 26.57 -10.25
N ASN A 14 5.51 27.14 -10.36
CA ASN A 14 6.15 28.00 -9.35
C ASN A 14 6.11 27.43 -7.91
N GLY A 15 6.23 26.10 -7.77
CA GLY A 15 6.19 25.41 -6.48
C GLY A 15 4.82 25.38 -5.78
N SER A 16 3.77 25.97 -6.36
CA SER A 16 2.43 26.01 -5.78
C SER A 16 1.48 24.97 -6.40
N LEU A 17 1.01 24.05 -5.57
CA LEU A 17 -0.04 23.10 -5.97
C LEU A 17 -1.38 23.81 -6.28
N THR A 18 -1.71 24.89 -5.56
CA THR A 18 -2.98 25.61 -5.71
C THR A 18 -3.02 26.58 -6.90
N SER A 19 -1.93 26.72 -7.66
CA SER A 19 -1.90 27.52 -8.89
C SER A 19 -2.88 26.98 -9.94
N SER A 20 -3.62 27.87 -10.60
CA SER A 20 -4.49 27.53 -11.74
C SER A 20 -3.73 26.96 -12.94
N GLN A 21 -2.41 27.18 -13.02
CA GLN A 21 -1.53 26.62 -14.06
C GLN A 21 -0.94 25.26 -13.70
N THR A 22 -1.08 24.78 -12.46
CA THR A 22 -0.59 23.46 -12.05
C THR A 22 -1.45 22.35 -12.66
N ARG A 23 -0.82 21.51 -13.49
CA ARG A 23 -1.48 20.36 -14.14
C ARG A 23 -1.55 19.19 -13.17
N TYR A 24 -2.66 18.47 -13.14
CA TYR A 24 -2.84 17.27 -12.31
C TYR A 24 -3.21 16.09 -13.19
N HIS A 25 -2.64 14.95 -12.85
CA HIS A 25 -2.72 13.69 -13.58
C HIS A 25 -3.17 12.59 -12.61
N TYR A 26 -4.36 12.05 -12.78
CA TYR A 26 -4.91 10.98 -11.94
C TYR A 26 -4.49 9.63 -12.51
N ILE A 27 -3.98 8.75 -11.65
CA ILE A 27 -3.34 7.49 -12.07
C ILE A 27 -4.26 6.32 -11.74
N THR A 28 -4.57 5.51 -12.76
CA THR A 28 -5.31 4.26 -12.66
C THR A 28 -4.35 3.09 -12.81
N THR A 29 -4.50 2.07 -11.98
CA THR A 29 -3.60 0.90 -11.92
C THR A 29 -4.32 -0.42 -12.19
N ASP A 30 -3.53 -1.45 -12.46
CA ASP A 30 -3.98 -2.86 -12.46
C ASP A 30 -4.19 -3.41 -11.03
N HIS A 31 -4.35 -4.74 -10.90
CA HIS A 31 -4.50 -5.46 -9.63
C HIS A 31 -3.21 -5.57 -8.80
N LEU A 32 -2.03 -5.34 -9.40
CA LEU A 32 -0.73 -5.34 -8.74
C LEU A 32 -0.36 -3.95 -8.20
N GLY A 33 -0.88 -2.89 -8.82
CA GLY A 33 -0.53 -1.49 -8.58
C GLY A 33 0.32 -0.84 -9.69
N THR A 34 0.49 -1.52 -10.83
CA THR A 34 1.16 -0.99 -12.02
C THR A 34 0.32 0.12 -12.66
N PRO A 35 0.85 1.32 -12.94
CA PRO A 35 0.13 2.34 -13.70
C PRO A 35 -0.21 1.86 -15.12
N ILE A 36 -1.50 1.89 -15.48
CA ILE A 36 -2.02 1.48 -16.81
C ILE A 36 -2.61 2.64 -17.62
N LEU A 37 -3.21 3.62 -16.96
CA LEU A 37 -3.91 4.75 -17.58
C LEU A 37 -3.80 5.99 -16.70
N VAL A 38 -3.64 7.15 -17.32
CA VAL A 38 -3.61 8.45 -16.63
C VAL A 38 -4.52 9.45 -17.33
N THR A 39 -5.28 10.20 -16.54
CA THR A 39 -6.24 11.21 -17.01
C THR A 39 -6.03 12.58 -16.38
N ASP A 40 -6.46 13.64 -17.08
CA ASP A 40 -6.51 15.00 -16.53
C ASP A 40 -7.73 15.23 -15.62
N LYS A 41 -7.85 16.45 -15.08
CA LYS A 41 -9.02 16.91 -14.29
C LYS A 41 -10.37 16.86 -15.03
N SER A 42 -10.35 16.77 -16.36
CA SER A 42 -11.54 16.71 -17.22
C SER A 42 -11.88 15.27 -17.67
N GLY A 43 -11.08 14.28 -17.27
CA GLY A 43 -11.23 12.87 -17.65
C GLY A 43 -10.57 12.48 -18.98
N ASN A 44 -9.85 13.37 -19.66
CA ASN A 44 -9.16 13.05 -20.91
C ASN A 44 -7.93 12.17 -20.65
N LYS A 45 -7.68 11.16 -21.49
CA LYS A 45 -6.44 10.36 -21.47
C LYS A 45 -5.23 11.25 -21.77
N THR A 46 -4.33 11.41 -20.80
CA THR A 46 -3.05 12.14 -20.99
C THR A 46 -1.87 11.20 -21.18
N TRP A 47 -1.91 9.98 -20.65
CA TRP A 47 -0.89 8.94 -20.85
C TRP A 47 -1.51 7.55 -20.67
N ARG A 48 -0.94 6.54 -21.34
CA ARG A 48 -1.33 5.13 -21.20
C ARG A 48 -0.14 4.21 -21.45
N SER A 49 -0.08 3.10 -20.73
CA SER A 49 0.91 2.02 -20.93
C SER A 49 0.26 0.75 -21.45
N TYR A 50 1.07 -0.05 -22.15
CA TYR A 50 0.80 -1.46 -22.44
C TYR A 50 2.05 -2.22 -22.02
N SER A 51 1.95 -2.96 -20.91
CA SER A 51 3.04 -3.76 -20.35
C SER A 51 2.85 -5.24 -20.70
N GLU A 52 3.88 -5.86 -21.26
CA GLU A 52 3.99 -7.31 -21.37
C GLU A 52 4.26 -7.94 -19.99
N ALA A 53 4.12 -9.26 -19.86
CA ALA A 53 4.26 -9.98 -18.58
C ALA A 53 5.57 -9.67 -17.84
N PHE A 54 6.69 -9.52 -18.54
CA PHE A 54 7.99 -9.16 -17.96
C PHE A 54 8.32 -7.65 -18.03
N GLY A 55 7.28 -6.80 -17.96
CA GLY A 55 7.40 -5.35 -17.76
C GLY A 55 7.84 -4.55 -18.98
N ASN A 56 8.12 -5.19 -20.12
CA ASN A 56 8.39 -4.50 -21.37
C ASN A 56 7.17 -3.63 -21.73
N THR A 57 7.34 -2.30 -21.72
CA THR A 57 6.22 -1.36 -21.66
C THR A 57 6.28 -0.36 -22.80
N ALA A 58 5.31 -0.45 -23.73
CA ALA A 58 5.01 0.62 -24.66
C ALA A 58 4.19 1.72 -23.98
N THR A 59 4.39 2.99 -24.34
CA THR A 59 3.65 4.12 -23.74
C THR A 59 3.12 5.10 -24.78
N GLU A 60 1.84 5.41 -24.72
CA GLU A 60 1.22 6.57 -25.36
C GLU A 60 1.30 7.78 -24.43
N SER A 61 1.58 8.96 -24.97
CA SER A 61 1.59 10.23 -24.22
C SER A 61 0.96 11.36 -25.03
N THR A 62 0.23 12.24 -24.35
CA THR A 62 -0.35 13.46 -24.89
C THR A 62 0.16 14.67 -24.09
N ALA A 63 0.42 15.78 -24.78
CA ALA A 63 0.87 17.05 -24.20
C ALA A 63 2.12 16.97 -23.28
N GLY A 64 3.02 16.01 -23.56
CA GLY A 64 4.28 15.81 -22.84
C GLY A 64 4.14 15.14 -21.47
N THR A 65 3.01 14.50 -21.18
CA THR A 65 2.78 13.81 -19.89
C THR A 65 3.69 12.58 -19.77
N GLN A 66 4.64 12.60 -18.83
CA GLN A 66 5.60 11.52 -18.62
C GLN A 66 5.41 10.85 -17.25
N ILE A 67 5.16 9.54 -17.27
CA ILE A 67 5.06 8.69 -16.08
C ILE A 67 6.20 7.66 -16.14
N ASN A 68 7.16 7.76 -15.22
CA ASN A 68 8.30 6.85 -15.13
C ASN A 68 8.06 5.64 -14.20
N LEU A 69 6.93 5.61 -13.49
CA LEU A 69 6.56 4.49 -12.62
C LEU A 69 6.16 3.27 -13.47
N ARG A 70 6.53 2.06 -13.00
CA ARG A 70 6.38 0.78 -13.72
C ARG A 70 5.71 -0.25 -12.79
N PHE A 71 6.15 -1.50 -12.77
CA PHE A 71 5.71 -2.46 -11.74
C PHE A 71 5.97 -1.91 -10.33
N PRO A 72 5.26 -2.40 -9.29
CA PRO A 72 5.45 -1.93 -7.92
C PRO A 72 6.92 -1.95 -7.47
N GLY A 73 7.39 -0.81 -6.95
CA GLY A 73 8.80 -0.56 -6.60
C GLY A 73 9.65 0.06 -7.72
N GLN A 74 9.28 -0.14 -8.99
CA GLN A 74 10.14 0.15 -10.14
C GLN A 74 9.97 1.56 -10.73
N TYR A 75 11.12 2.21 -10.99
CA TYR A 75 11.24 3.50 -11.68
C TYR A 75 12.04 3.35 -12.98
N TRP A 76 11.53 3.90 -14.08
CA TRP A 76 12.20 3.91 -15.39
C TRP A 76 13.30 4.98 -15.47
N ASN A 77 14.57 4.57 -15.51
CA ASN A 77 15.65 5.49 -15.86
C ASN A 77 15.87 5.52 -17.38
N LYS A 78 15.62 6.69 -17.98
CA LYS A 78 15.82 6.97 -19.41
C LYS A 78 17.30 6.90 -19.84
N GLU A 79 18.24 7.21 -18.96
CA GLU A 79 19.67 7.30 -19.27
C GLU A 79 20.30 5.92 -19.47
N THR A 80 19.91 4.95 -18.64
CA THR A 80 20.46 3.58 -18.66
C THR A 80 19.59 2.58 -19.42
N GLY A 81 18.33 2.92 -19.72
CA GLY A 81 17.39 1.98 -20.31
C GLY A 81 17.00 0.83 -19.36
N LEU A 82 17.07 1.07 -18.04
CA LEU A 82 16.82 0.06 -17.00
C LEU A 82 15.73 0.53 -16.02
N HIS A 83 15.06 -0.44 -15.41
CA HIS A 83 14.10 -0.21 -14.33
C HIS A 83 14.85 -0.29 -13.00
N GLN A 84 15.00 0.82 -12.29
CA GLN A 84 15.57 0.86 -10.95
C GLN A 84 14.52 0.36 -9.95
N ASN A 85 14.84 -0.67 -9.18
CA ASN A 85 13.99 -1.22 -8.13
C ASN A 85 14.76 -1.21 -6.81
N TYR A 86 14.87 -0.01 -6.20
CA TYR A 86 15.59 0.32 -4.97
C TYR A 86 16.98 -0.36 -4.82
N PHE A 87 17.07 -1.61 -4.37
CA PHE A 87 18.33 -2.36 -4.22
C PHE A 87 18.91 -2.95 -5.53
N ARG A 88 18.09 -3.20 -6.57
CA ARG A 88 18.53 -3.84 -7.83
C ARG A 88 18.07 -3.10 -9.09
N TYR A 89 18.83 -3.23 -10.18
CA TYR A 89 18.41 -2.81 -11.53
C TYR A 89 17.83 -3.98 -12.35
N TYR A 90 16.62 -3.80 -12.87
CA TYR A 90 15.87 -4.75 -13.69
C TYR A 90 16.00 -4.44 -15.18
N SER A 91 16.16 -5.48 -16.01
CA SER A 91 16.36 -5.37 -17.46
C SER A 91 15.23 -6.05 -18.24
N LEU A 92 14.40 -5.22 -18.88
CA LEU A 92 13.26 -5.65 -19.70
C LEU A 92 13.63 -6.72 -20.73
N ALA A 93 14.71 -6.47 -21.49
CA ALA A 93 15.19 -7.36 -22.56
C ALA A 93 15.65 -8.75 -22.09
N ARG A 94 15.72 -9.00 -20.77
CA ARG A 94 16.08 -10.30 -20.17
C ARG A 94 15.05 -10.80 -19.14
N GLY A 95 13.98 -10.03 -18.90
CA GLY A 95 12.92 -10.31 -17.92
C GLY A 95 13.39 -10.44 -16.47
N ARG A 96 14.60 -9.96 -16.12
CA ARG A 96 15.29 -10.29 -14.86
C ARG A 96 16.21 -9.17 -14.37
N TYR A 97 16.70 -9.28 -13.14
CA TYR A 97 17.70 -8.37 -12.58
C TYR A 97 19.08 -8.54 -13.25
N ILE A 98 19.87 -7.46 -13.28
CA ILE A 98 21.26 -7.49 -13.78
C ILE A 98 22.28 -7.70 -12.66
N GLN A 99 21.84 -7.66 -11.41
CA GLN A 99 22.63 -7.86 -10.19
C GLN A 99 22.09 -9.07 -9.43
N SER A 100 22.99 -9.79 -8.76
CA SER A 100 22.60 -10.79 -7.76
C SER A 100 21.89 -10.13 -6.58
N ASP A 101 20.96 -10.85 -6.01
CA ASP A 101 20.27 -10.54 -4.76
C ASP A 101 21.26 -10.21 -3.61
N PRO A 102 21.07 -9.10 -2.88
CA PRO A 102 21.82 -8.81 -1.66
C PRO A 102 21.63 -9.89 -0.56
N LEU A 103 20.47 -10.55 -0.52
CA LEU A 103 20.17 -11.65 0.39
C LEU A 103 20.75 -12.99 -0.10
N GLY A 104 21.31 -13.04 -1.31
CA GLY A 104 21.82 -14.25 -1.92
C GLY A 104 20.76 -15.36 -1.98
N ILE A 105 21.14 -16.56 -1.53
CA ILE A 105 20.26 -17.74 -1.56
C ILE A 105 19.01 -17.61 -0.67
N PHE A 106 18.98 -16.66 0.28
CA PHE A 106 17.80 -16.40 1.11
C PHE A 106 16.68 -15.66 0.36
N GLY A 107 16.99 -14.94 -0.73
CA GLY A 107 15.99 -14.39 -1.67
C GLY A 107 15.44 -15.45 -2.64
N GLY A 108 16.20 -16.53 -2.88
CA GLY A 108 15.80 -17.66 -3.71
C GLY A 108 17.00 -18.40 -4.32
N LEU A 109 16.76 -19.55 -4.94
CA LEU A 109 17.81 -20.34 -5.61
C LEU A 109 18.42 -19.64 -6.84
N ASN A 110 17.70 -18.69 -7.44
CA ASN A 110 18.13 -17.89 -8.58
C ASN A 110 18.16 -16.41 -8.20
N THR A 111 19.34 -15.91 -7.84
CA THR A 111 19.50 -14.56 -7.26
C THR A 111 19.29 -13.40 -8.25
N TYR A 112 18.98 -13.68 -9.52
CA TYR A 112 18.68 -12.69 -10.56
C TYR A 112 17.18 -12.60 -10.89
N GLU A 113 16.35 -13.45 -10.28
CA GLU A 113 14.94 -13.61 -10.62
C GLU A 113 14.07 -12.43 -10.17
N TYR A 114 13.04 -12.11 -10.96
CA TYR A 114 11.99 -11.16 -10.56
C TYR A 114 10.69 -11.91 -10.32
N ALA A 115 9.99 -11.58 -9.23
CA ALA A 115 8.66 -12.10 -8.92
C ALA A 115 8.53 -13.65 -8.97
N SER A 116 9.60 -14.39 -8.66
CA SER A 116 9.65 -15.87 -8.81
C SER A 116 9.24 -16.37 -10.21
N SER A 117 9.57 -15.60 -11.25
CA SER A 117 9.15 -15.81 -12.64
C SER A 117 7.63 -15.76 -12.90
N ASP A 118 6.82 -15.43 -11.89
CA ASP A 118 5.40 -15.11 -12.00
C ASP A 118 5.12 -13.63 -11.64
N PRO A 119 5.43 -12.71 -12.56
CA PRO A 119 5.09 -11.28 -12.42
C PRO A 119 3.59 -10.98 -12.55
N LEU A 120 2.71 -11.99 -12.69
CA LEU A 120 1.25 -11.81 -12.73
C LEU A 120 0.61 -12.08 -11.36
N GLY A 121 1.17 -13.02 -10.59
CA GLY A 121 0.78 -13.34 -9.22
C GLY A 121 1.62 -12.65 -8.12
N TYR A 122 2.87 -12.29 -8.40
CA TYR A 122 3.83 -11.77 -7.40
C TYR A 122 4.43 -10.41 -7.79
N ILE A 123 4.87 -9.67 -6.78
CA ILE A 123 5.57 -8.39 -6.92
C ILE A 123 6.82 -8.38 -6.05
N ASP A 124 7.88 -7.68 -6.45
CA ASP A 124 9.06 -7.44 -5.61
C ASP A 124 9.21 -5.91 -5.41
N PRO A 125 8.68 -5.35 -4.32
CA PRO A 125 8.59 -3.89 -4.14
C PRO A 125 9.88 -3.20 -3.67
N THR A 126 10.92 -3.96 -3.29
CA THR A 126 12.22 -3.42 -2.81
C THR A 126 13.41 -3.84 -3.67
N GLY A 127 13.25 -4.87 -4.51
CA GLY A 127 14.38 -5.47 -5.21
C GLY A 127 15.12 -6.50 -4.37
N GLU A 128 14.41 -7.28 -3.54
CA GLU A 128 14.98 -8.31 -2.64
C GLU A 128 14.10 -9.56 -2.54
N VAL A 129 12.79 -9.41 -2.32
CA VAL A 129 11.91 -10.55 -2.00
C VAL A 129 10.63 -10.51 -2.85
N PRO A 130 10.31 -11.59 -3.60
CA PRO A 130 9.04 -11.71 -4.29
C PRO A 130 7.91 -12.03 -3.28
N ILE A 131 6.89 -11.18 -3.23
CA ILE A 131 5.78 -11.24 -2.28
C ILE A 131 4.45 -11.14 -3.05
N ALA A 132 3.47 -11.98 -2.70
CA ALA A 132 2.12 -11.87 -3.27
C ALA A 132 1.45 -10.56 -2.80
N PRO A 133 0.73 -9.80 -3.67
CA PRO A 133 0.14 -8.49 -3.32
C PRO A 133 -0.73 -8.48 -2.05
N ILE A 134 -1.43 -9.58 -1.76
CA ILE A 134 -2.24 -9.76 -0.54
C ILE A 134 -1.33 -9.82 0.71
N VAL A 135 -0.26 -10.60 0.65
CA VAL A 135 0.72 -10.77 1.74
C VAL A 135 1.49 -9.46 1.98
N TRP A 136 1.85 -8.74 0.90
CA TRP A 136 2.45 -7.41 1.00
C TRP A 136 1.49 -6.41 1.66
N SER A 137 0.23 -6.38 1.24
CA SER A 137 -0.80 -5.52 1.84
C SER A 137 -1.01 -5.81 3.32
N TYR A 138 -1.03 -7.09 3.71
CA TYR A 138 -1.07 -7.52 5.11
C TYR A 138 0.15 -7.01 5.90
N PHE A 139 1.38 -7.25 5.42
CA PHE A 139 2.59 -6.77 6.10
C PHE A 139 2.62 -5.24 6.25
N ARG A 140 2.21 -4.47 5.22
CA ARG A 140 2.12 -3.01 5.32
C ARG A 140 1.06 -2.53 6.31
N CYS A 141 -0.04 -3.25 6.43
CA CYS A 141 -1.09 -2.99 7.41
C CYS A 141 -0.57 -3.23 8.83
N VAL A 142 -0.01 -4.41 9.11
CA VAL A 142 0.53 -4.77 10.43
C VAL A 142 1.70 -3.87 10.84
N ALA A 143 2.62 -3.54 9.91
CA ALA A 143 3.73 -2.63 10.19
C ALA A 143 3.27 -1.20 10.54
N ARG A 144 2.12 -0.76 10.01
CA ARG A 144 1.49 0.51 10.42
C ARG A 144 0.84 0.40 11.80
N CYS A 145 0.12 -0.69 12.09
CA CYS A 145 -0.43 -0.97 13.43
C CYS A 145 0.64 -0.93 14.53
N THR A 146 1.77 -1.62 14.31
CA THR A 146 2.80 -1.72 15.34
C THR A 146 3.55 -0.41 15.51
N ALA A 147 3.84 0.31 14.42
CA ALA A 147 4.49 1.62 14.47
C ALA A 147 3.61 2.75 15.05
N SER A 148 2.27 2.69 14.94
CA SER A 148 1.40 3.63 15.66
C SER A 148 1.30 3.27 17.15
N SER A 149 1.21 1.98 17.48
CA SER A 149 1.15 1.53 18.88
C SER A 149 2.37 1.94 19.71
N SER A 150 3.58 1.83 19.17
CA SER A 150 4.82 2.15 19.92
C SER A 150 5.03 3.65 20.21
N ILE A 151 4.18 4.54 19.68
CA ILE A 151 4.27 6.00 19.88
C ILE A 151 3.03 6.55 20.59
N MET A 152 1.82 5.99 20.39
CA MET A 152 0.60 6.46 21.05
C MET A 152 0.28 5.78 22.39
N ASP A 153 0.67 4.52 22.58
CA ASP A 153 0.35 3.75 23.81
C ASP A 153 1.00 4.33 25.08
N THR A 154 2.04 5.17 24.93
CA THR A 154 2.74 5.87 26.03
C THR A 154 2.31 7.33 26.26
N LEU A 155 1.45 7.90 25.40
CA LEU A 155 1.06 9.32 25.47
C LEU A 155 -0.46 9.55 25.46
N THR A 156 -1.24 8.69 24.82
CA THR A 156 -2.71 8.79 24.76
C THR A 156 -3.43 7.49 25.09
N GLY A 157 -2.77 6.33 24.95
CA GLY A 157 -3.41 5.01 25.13
C GLY A 157 -4.38 4.64 24.01
N GLU A 158 -4.28 5.33 22.86
CA GLU A 158 -5.26 5.30 21.78
C GLU A 158 -4.56 4.98 20.46
N VAL A 159 -4.56 3.70 20.08
CA VAL A 159 -3.93 3.23 18.83
C VAL A 159 -4.97 3.29 17.72
N ASP A 160 -4.88 4.30 16.84
CA ASP A 160 -5.95 4.51 15.86
C ASP A 160 -5.85 3.58 14.65
N CYS A 161 -6.88 2.73 14.50
CA CYS A 161 -6.91 1.55 13.64
C CYS A 161 -8.13 1.58 12.69
N TRP A 162 -8.23 2.63 11.86
CA TRP A 162 -9.16 2.69 10.72
C TRP A 162 -9.11 1.36 9.92
N PRO A 163 -10.23 0.59 9.80
CA PRO A 163 -11.61 1.07 9.67
C PRO A 163 -12.35 1.49 10.95
N ASN A 164 -11.99 1.03 12.15
CA ASN A 164 -12.81 1.22 13.36
C ASN A 164 -12.01 1.80 14.56
N ALA A 165 -12.00 3.14 14.63
CA ALA A 165 -11.83 4.00 15.82
C ALA A 165 -11.30 3.41 17.16
N LEU A 166 -10.18 3.99 17.59
CA LEU A 166 -9.96 4.49 18.97
C LEU A 166 -9.94 3.52 20.18
N THR A 167 -10.11 2.19 20.03
CA THR A 167 -10.09 1.28 21.21
C THR A 167 -9.41 -0.08 21.02
N ASP A 168 -8.78 -0.32 19.87
CA ASP A 168 -8.14 -1.62 19.57
C ASP A 168 -6.66 -1.65 19.94
N ASN A 169 -6.23 -2.73 20.62
CA ASN A 169 -4.82 -2.96 20.92
C ASN A 169 -4.07 -3.49 19.69
N ALA A 170 -2.73 -3.54 19.76
CA ALA A 170 -1.89 -3.99 18.65
C ALA A 170 -2.23 -5.41 18.13
N GLN A 171 -2.75 -6.29 19.00
CA GLN A 171 -3.22 -7.63 18.61
C GLN A 171 -4.49 -7.57 17.77
N ASN A 172 -5.47 -6.75 18.17
CA ASN A 172 -6.70 -6.55 17.40
C ASN A 172 -6.42 -5.88 16.04
N CYS A 173 -5.46 -4.95 15.95
CA CYS A 173 -5.07 -4.36 14.67
C CYS A 173 -4.39 -5.38 13.74
N ALA A 174 -3.52 -6.25 14.27
CA ALA A 174 -2.96 -7.35 13.47
C ALA A 174 -4.05 -8.33 12.95
N LEU A 175 -5.08 -8.60 13.76
CA LEU A 175 -6.23 -9.41 13.35
C LEU A 175 -7.17 -8.69 12.36
N SER A 176 -7.32 -7.36 12.46
CA SER A 176 -8.15 -6.60 11.53
C SER A 176 -7.51 -6.54 10.13
N CYS A 177 -6.17 -6.44 10.06
CA CYS A 177 -5.38 -6.61 8.85
C CYS A 177 -5.50 -8.00 8.21
N ALA A 178 -5.66 -9.05 9.02
CA ALA A 178 -5.66 -10.45 8.55
C ALA A 178 -6.93 -10.86 7.79
N ASN A 179 -8.03 -10.10 7.89
CA ASN A 179 -9.31 -10.46 7.28
C ASN A 179 -9.67 -9.52 6.09
N PRO A 180 -9.53 -9.97 4.83
CA PRO A 180 -9.86 -9.14 3.66
C PRO A 180 -11.36 -8.83 3.53
N LEU A 181 -12.25 -9.50 4.27
CA LEU A 181 -13.67 -9.12 4.29
C LEU A 181 -13.92 -7.81 5.05
N ASN A 182 -13.04 -7.43 5.98
CA ASN A 182 -13.12 -6.13 6.67
C ASN A 182 -12.85 -4.95 5.70
N TRP A 183 -12.07 -5.18 4.64
CA TRP A 183 -11.78 -4.18 3.59
C TRP A 183 -13.00 -3.89 2.70
N LEU A 184 -13.94 -4.82 2.58
CA LEU A 184 -15.21 -4.62 1.84
C LEU A 184 -16.23 -3.76 2.60
N GLY A 185 -15.91 -3.34 3.82
CA GLY A 185 -16.73 -2.47 4.66
C GLY A 185 -17.79 -3.21 5.48
N ASN A 186 -18.19 -2.60 6.60
CA ASN A 186 -19.01 -3.23 7.65
C ASN A 186 -20.52 -3.40 7.30
N ASN A 187 -20.84 -3.67 6.03
CA ASN A 187 -22.21 -3.92 5.56
C ASN A 187 -22.66 -5.38 5.69
N PHE A 188 -21.72 -6.34 5.77
CA PHE A 188 -22.05 -7.78 5.89
C PHE A 188 -22.00 -8.35 7.31
N ASN A 189 -21.55 -7.59 8.32
CA ASN A 189 -21.36 -8.11 9.68
C ASN A 189 -22.07 -7.26 10.75
N LYS A 190 -23.28 -6.78 10.44
CA LYS A 190 -24.08 -5.90 11.33
C LYS A 190 -24.90 -6.66 12.38
N SER A 191 -24.55 -7.91 12.69
CA SER A 191 -25.42 -8.86 13.40
C SER A 191 -24.72 -9.88 14.31
N ILE A 192 -23.66 -9.51 15.04
CA ILE A 192 -23.41 -10.06 16.38
C ILE A 192 -23.17 -8.90 17.36
N PRO A 193 -24.14 -8.54 18.23
CA PRO A 193 -23.87 -7.62 19.33
C PRO A 193 -23.05 -8.35 20.40
N LEU A 194 -21.75 -8.06 20.46
CA LEU A 194 -20.82 -8.62 21.46
C LEU A 194 -21.09 -7.98 22.85
N ASN A 195 -22.19 -8.41 23.45
CA ASN A 195 -22.67 -7.98 24.76
C ASN A 195 -21.58 -8.22 25.82
N ARG A 196 -21.07 -7.15 26.45
CA ARG A 196 -20.09 -7.20 27.56
C ARG A 196 -20.78 -6.74 28.88
N PRO A 197 -21.47 -7.61 29.64
CA PRO A 197 -22.30 -7.17 30.77
C PRO A 197 -21.50 -6.77 32.01
N LYS A 198 -20.19 -7.01 32.04
CA LYS A 198 -19.40 -7.00 33.28
C LYS A 198 -18.93 -5.62 33.75
N ALA A 199 -18.73 -4.66 32.84
CA ALA A 199 -18.21 -3.33 33.20
C ALA A 199 -19.22 -2.45 33.97
N LYS A 200 -20.50 -2.45 33.57
CA LYS A 200 -21.53 -1.64 34.24
C LYS A 200 -21.87 -2.13 35.66
N ALA A 201 -21.80 -3.44 35.91
CA ALA A 201 -22.11 -4.03 37.21
C ALA A 201 -21.13 -3.55 38.30
N GLN A 202 -19.82 -3.58 38.03
CA GLN A 202 -18.80 -3.13 38.99
C GLN A 202 -18.90 -1.62 39.29
N LEU A 203 -19.24 -0.80 38.29
CA LEU A 203 -19.41 0.65 38.49
C LEU A 203 -20.64 1.01 39.34
N LEU A 204 -21.74 0.24 39.25
CA LEU A 204 -22.88 0.40 40.16
C LEU A 204 -22.52 -0.04 41.58
N GLN A 205 -21.94 -1.25 41.74
CA GLN A 205 -21.56 -1.74 43.08
C GLN A 205 -20.60 -0.80 43.80
N ARG A 206 -19.64 -0.18 43.10
CA ARG A 206 -18.71 0.79 43.72
C ARG A 206 -19.45 2.01 44.27
N LYS A 207 -20.35 2.60 43.48
CA LYS A 207 -21.19 3.74 43.89
C LYS A 207 -22.16 3.40 45.02
N GLU A 208 -22.64 2.16 45.06
CA GLU A 208 -23.57 1.69 46.10
C GLU A 208 -22.87 1.25 47.41
N ILE A 209 -21.55 1.05 47.36
CA ILE A 209 -20.67 0.92 48.53
C ILE A 209 -20.26 2.32 49.04
N GLU A 210 -19.87 3.23 48.13
CA GLU A 210 -19.56 4.63 48.46
C GLU A 210 -20.75 5.29 49.18
N LYS A 211 -21.98 5.10 48.69
CA LYS A 211 -23.24 5.56 49.30
C LYS A 211 -23.71 4.76 50.54
N ARG A 212 -22.82 4.00 51.17
CA ARG A 212 -23.02 3.34 52.48
C ARG A 212 -21.91 3.67 53.48
N LEU A 213 -21.03 4.61 53.11
CA LEU A 213 -19.93 5.13 53.94
C LEU A 213 -20.10 6.63 54.25
N GLU A 214 -21.28 7.17 53.93
CA GLU A 214 -21.86 8.46 54.35
C GLU A 214 -23.11 8.21 55.19
#